data_AF-A0A428VY44-F1
#
_entry.id   AF-A0A428VY44-F1
#
_cell.length_a   1.000
_cell.length_b   1.000
_cell.length_c   1.000
_cell.angle_alpha   90.00
_cell.angle_beta   90.00
_cell.angle_gamma   90.00
#
_symmetry.space_group_name_H-M   'P 1'
#
loop_
_entity.id
_entity.type
_entity.pdbx_description
1 polymer ?
#
loop_
_entity_poly.entity_id
_entity_poly.type
_entity_poly.pdbx_seq_one_letter_code
_entity_poly.pdbx_strand_id
1 'polypeptide(L)'
;MTTLEDRPVRQTAGPRRDFWEWHEFTDGDGWAHLYLHSEMANPRLVLLLPWCLINDPFPLEHDRPSVSRGRVIPKPGRICPVCASQNEHRQIEVPHARA
;
A
#
# COMPACT_ATOMS: atom_id res chain seq x y z
N MET A 1 -43.95 8.10 -28.05
CA MET A 1 -42.78 7.46 -28.69
C MET A 1 -41.67 8.50 -28.69
N THR A 2 -40.54 8.38 -28.02
CA THR A 2 -39.82 7.23 -27.44
C THR A 2 -38.99 7.78 -26.27
N THR A 3 -39.08 7.11 -25.11
CA THR A 3 -38.31 7.40 -23.90
C THR A 3 -36.83 7.08 -24.12
N LEU A 4 -35.98 8.04 -23.77
CA LEU A 4 -34.54 7.89 -23.73
C LEU A 4 -34.21 6.78 -22.72
N GLU A 5 -33.69 5.65 -23.19
CA GLU A 5 -33.21 4.60 -22.29
C GLU A 5 -31.95 5.09 -21.58
N ASP A 6 -32.13 5.55 -20.34
CA ASP A 6 -31.05 5.74 -19.38
C ASP A 6 -30.50 4.36 -19.01
N ARG A 7 -29.51 3.92 -19.78
CA ARG A 7 -28.75 2.72 -19.47
C ARG A 7 -27.70 3.14 -18.46
N PRO A 8 -27.69 2.63 -17.21
CA PRO A 8 -26.57 2.89 -16.32
C PRO A 8 -25.34 2.29 -16.99
N VAL A 9 -24.40 3.16 -17.34
CA VAL A 9 -23.04 2.77 -17.70
C VAL A 9 -22.53 1.94 -16.53
N ARG A 10 -22.59 0.61 -16.67
CA ARG A 10 -21.76 -0.29 -15.89
C ARG A 10 -20.34 0.19 -16.16
N GLN A 11 -19.82 1.01 -15.26
CA GLN A 11 -18.40 1.22 -15.13
C GLN A 11 -17.84 -0.18 -14.90
N THR A 12 -17.41 -0.81 -15.98
CA THR A 12 -16.44 -1.90 -15.91
C THR A 12 -15.27 -1.32 -15.16
N ALA A 13 -15.23 -1.57 -13.85
CA ALA A 13 -14.03 -1.40 -13.08
C ALA A 13 -12.99 -2.22 -13.82
N GLY A 14 -12.12 -1.54 -14.57
CA GLY A 14 -10.94 -2.16 -15.14
C GLY A 14 -10.16 -2.85 -14.01
N PRO A 15 -9.22 -3.75 -14.32
CA PRO A 15 -8.41 -4.39 -13.28
C PRO A 15 -7.86 -3.27 -12.38
N ARG A 16 -8.28 -3.26 -11.11
CA ARG A 16 -7.77 -2.29 -10.13
C ARG A 16 -6.26 -2.43 -10.19
N ARG A 17 -5.58 -1.45 -10.77
CA ARG A 17 -4.12 -1.39 -10.73
C ARG A 17 -3.76 -1.45 -9.25
N ASP A 18 -2.95 -2.43 -8.89
CA ASP A 18 -2.46 -2.54 -7.54
C ASP A 18 -1.67 -1.27 -7.21
N PHE A 19 -1.73 -0.85 -5.96
CA PHE A 19 -1.10 0.38 -5.51
C PHE A 19 -0.44 0.17 -4.15
N TRP A 20 0.44 1.08 -3.80
CA TRP A 20 1.17 1.01 -2.55
C TRP A 20 0.44 1.81 -1.47
N GLU A 21 0.47 1.29 -0.25
CA GLU A 21 -0.10 1.92 0.93
C GLU A 21 0.90 1.96 2.07
N TRP A 22 0.87 3.05 2.86
CA TRP A 22 1.73 3.21 4.03
C TRP A 22 1.16 2.42 5.21
N HIS A 23 2.00 1.61 5.84
CA HIS A 23 1.69 0.93 7.10
C HIS A 23 2.87 1.01 8.06
N GLU A 24 2.58 1.03 9.35
CA GLU A 24 3.60 1.06 10.41
C GLU A 24 4.05 -0.36 10.74
N PHE A 25 5.36 -0.57 10.85
CA PHE A 25 5.95 -1.82 11.35
C PHE A 25 6.24 -1.69 12.84
N THR A 26 5.37 -2.25 13.67
CA THR A 26 5.30 -1.98 15.12
C THR A 26 6.25 -2.84 15.96
N ASP A 27 6.75 -3.95 15.42
CA ASP A 27 7.63 -4.89 16.14
C ASP A 27 9.12 -4.68 15.82
N GLY A 28 9.43 -3.69 14.98
CA GLY A 28 10.80 -3.32 14.62
C GLY A 28 11.10 -1.86 14.93
N ASP A 29 11.31 -1.09 13.87
CA ASP A 29 11.77 0.31 13.92
C ASP A 29 10.66 1.32 14.29
N GLY A 30 9.38 0.90 14.23
CA GLY A 30 8.24 1.82 14.36
C GLY A 30 8.16 2.81 13.20
N TRP A 31 8.74 2.47 12.06
CA TRP A 31 8.71 3.30 10.85
C TRP A 31 7.55 2.88 9.96
N ALA A 32 7.07 3.85 9.18
CA ALA A 32 6.15 3.60 8.10
C ALA A 32 6.90 3.08 6.88
N HIS A 33 6.41 1.96 6.34
CA HIS A 33 6.89 1.32 5.11
C HIS A 33 5.74 1.25 4.10
N LEU A 34 6.07 1.13 2.82
CA LEU A 34 5.09 0.91 1.76
C LEU A 34 4.88 -0.58 1.54
N TYR A 35 3.63 -1.01 1.45
CA TYR A 35 3.24 -2.39 1.14
C TYR A 35 2.24 -2.40 -0.01
N LEU A 36 2.18 -3.50 -0.77
CA LEU A 36 1.16 -3.65 -1.81
C LEU A 36 -0.22 -3.79 -1.18
N HIS A 37 -1.18 -3.06 -1.71
CA HIS A 37 -2.56 -3.14 -1.25
C HIS A 37 -3.12 -4.56 -1.37
N SER A 38 -2.81 -5.27 -2.46
CA SER A 38 -3.25 -6.65 -2.65
C SER A 38 -2.71 -7.60 -1.57
N GLU A 39 -1.47 -7.41 -1.13
CA GLU A 39 -0.84 -8.21 -0.07
C GLU A 39 -1.49 -7.90 1.28
N MET A 40 -1.67 -6.62 1.59
CA MET A 40 -2.31 -6.18 2.83
C MET A 40 -3.76 -6.64 2.97
N ALA A 41 -4.49 -6.73 1.84
CA ALA A 41 -5.86 -7.21 1.76
C ALA A 41 -5.96 -8.76 1.83
N ASN A 42 -4.85 -9.49 1.70
CA ASN A 42 -4.85 -10.95 1.74
C ASN A 42 -4.62 -11.46 3.18
N PRO A 43 -5.65 -11.97 3.87
CA PRO A 43 -5.51 -12.44 5.25
C PRO A 43 -4.69 -13.73 5.38
N ARG A 44 -4.33 -14.38 4.27
CA ARG A 44 -3.52 -15.61 4.26
C ARG A 44 -2.02 -15.33 4.20
N LEU A 45 -1.60 -14.10 3.89
CA LEU A 45 -0.19 -13.74 3.92
C LEU A 45 0.25 -13.52 5.37
N VAL A 46 1.22 -14.31 5.79
CA VAL A 46 1.82 -14.25 7.13
C VAL A 46 3.09 -13.41 7.15
N LEU A 47 3.72 -13.24 5.99
CA LEU A 47 4.88 -12.38 5.76
C LEU A 47 4.52 -11.35 4.68
N LEU A 48 5.03 -10.14 4.86
CA LEU A 48 4.80 -9.00 3.99
C LEU A 48 6.15 -8.42 3.56
N LEU A 49 6.34 -8.23 2.26
CA LEU A 49 7.56 -7.64 1.72
C LEU A 49 7.36 -6.12 1.57
N PRO A 50 8.01 -5.29 2.40
CA PRO A 50 7.94 -3.85 2.21
C PRO A 50 8.67 -3.45 0.92
N TRP A 51 8.19 -2.38 0.30
CA TRP A 51 8.69 -1.91 -0.99
C TRP A 51 10.20 -1.64 -1.02
N CYS A 52 10.75 -1.13 0.08
CA CYS A 52 12.18 -0.83 0.22
C CYS A 52 13.09 -2.05 0.04
N LEU A 53 12.56 -3.27 0.22
CA LEU A 53 13.32 -4.52 0.17
C LEU A 53 13.10 -5.33 -1.12
N ILE A 54 12.31 -4.86 -2.09
CA ILE A 54 12.00 -5.63 -3.32
C ILE A 54 13.23 -6.01 -4.14
N ASN A 55 14.26 -5.16 -4.13
CA ASN A 55 15.48 -5.40 -4.87
C ASN A 55 16.59 -6.00 -3.98
N ASP A 56 16.30 -6.30 -2.71
CA ASP A 56 17.24 -6.96 -1.84
C ASP A 56 17.35 -8.45 -2.23
N PRO A 57 18.56 -9.02 -2.38
CA PRO A 57 18.73 -10.42 -2.74
C PRO A 57 18.24 -11.41 -1.66
N PHE A 58 18.18 -10.98 -0.39
CA PHE A 58 17.78 -11.78 0.76
C PHE A 58 16.91 -10.93 1.70
N PRO A 59 15.69 -10.55 1.27
CA PRO A 59 14.87 -9.61 2.02
C PRO A 59 14.40 -10.23 3.33
N LEU A 60 14.49 -9.46 4.41
CA LEU A 60 13.83 -9.79 5.66
C LEU A 60 12.40 -9.27 5.62
N GLU A 61 11.46 -10.15 5.28
CA GLU A 61 10.03 -9.85 5.27
C GLU A 61 9.52 -9.54 6.68
N HIS A 62 8.44 -8.79 6.76
CA HIS A 62 7.82 -8.39 8.01
C HIS A 62 6.65 -9.31 8.35
N ASP A 63 6.58 -9.75 9.60
CA ASP A 63 5.46 -10.52 10.11
C ASP A 63 4.14 -9.73 10.01
N ARG A 64 3.11 -10.34 9.43
CA ARG A 64 1.79 -9.71 9.23
C ARG A 64 1.18 -9.14 10.52
N PRO A 65 1.25 -9.80 11.69
CA PRO A 65 0.76 -9.25 12.96
C PRO A 65 1.50 -7.99 13.41
N SER A 66 2.75 -7.83 12.97
CA SER A 66 3.65 -6.72 13.31
C SER A 66 3.49 -5.52 12.38
N VAL A 67 2.62 -5.61 11.38
CA VAL A 67 2.29 -4.50 10.47
C VAL A 67 0.87 -3.99 10.76
N SER A 68 0.72 -2.66 10.85
CA SER A 68 -0.56 -2.03 11.15
C SER A 68 -1.67 -2.51 10.22
N ARG A 69 -2.83 -2.85 10.79
CA ARG A 69 -3.98 -3.33 9.99
C ARG A 69 -4.56 -2.24 9.10
N GLY A 70 -4.62 -1.01 9.61
CA GLY A 70 -5.05 0.16 8.86
C GLY A 70 -3.88 0.84 8.17
N ARG A 71 -4.18 1.48 7.04
CA ARG A 71 -3.26 2.43 6.39
C ARG A 71 -2.97 3.58 7.33
N VAL A 72 -1.77 4.11 7.28
CA VAL A 72 -1.36 5.29 8.05
C VAL A 72 -1.00 6.44 7.13
N ILE A 73 -1.10 7.67 7.65
CA ILE A 73 -0.41 8.82 7.06
C ILE A 73 0.86 8.98 7.88
N PRO A 74 2.05 8.70 7.32
CA PRO A 74 3.28 8.77 8.09
C PRO A 74 3.54 10.18 8.61
N LYS A 75 4.00 10.28 9.87
CA LYS A 75 4.48 11.55 10.41
C LYS A 75 5.88 11.86 9.86
N PRO A 76 6.26 13.14 9.69
CA PRO A 76 7.63 13.51 9.37
C PRO A 76 8.62 12.89 10.37
N GLY A 77 9.71 12.31 9.87
CA GLY A 77 10.70 11.59 10.69
C GLY A 77 10.27 10.20 11.18
N ARG A 78 9.11 9.68 10.73
CA ARG A 78 8.62 8.32 11.03
C ARG A 78 8.38 7.49 9.76
N ILE A 79 9.11 7.81 8.69
CA ILE A 79 9.09 7.06 7.43
C ILE A 79 10.42 6.33 7.33
N CYS A 80 10.40 5.08 6.87
CA CYS A 80 11.62 4.36 6.52
C CYS A 80 12.45 5.20 5.52
N PRO A 81 13.73 5.53 5.79
CA PRO A 81 14.54 6.37 4.92
C PRO A 81 14.65 5.85 3.48
N VAL A 82 14.67 4.52 3.32
CA VAL A 82 14.71 3.90 1.98
C VAL A 82 13.38 4.10 1.25
N CYS A 83 12.24 3.87 1.92
CA CYS A 83 10.93 4.16 1.34
C CYS A 83 10.76 5.65 1.03
N ALA A 84 11.24 6.55 1.89
CA ALA A 84 11.19 7.99 1.68
C ALA A 84 11.95 8.38 0.40
N SER A 85 13.23 7.99 0.30
CA SER A 85 14.06 8.28 -0.88
C SER A 85 13.46 7.69 -2.16
N GLN A 86 13.06 6.42 -2.13
CA GLN A 86 12.50 5.79 -3.33
C GLN A 86 11.18 6.45 -3.76
N ASN A 87 10.34 6.88 -2.81
CA ASN A 87 9.07 7.52 -3.12
C ASN A 87 9.26 8.92 -3.71
N GLU A 88 10.24 9.69 -3.22
CA GLU A 88 10.63 10.98 -3.81
C GLU A 88 11.07 10.82 -5.27
N HIS A 89 11.80 9.75 -5.59
CA HIS A 89 12.30 9.50 -6.94
C HIS A 89 11.27 8.92 -7.92
N ARG A 90 10.34 8.09 -7.43
CA ARG A 90 9.41 7.34 -8.29
C ARG A 90 7.99 7.86 -8.30
N GLN A 91 7.65 8.83 -7.44
CA GLN A 91 6.30 9.39 -7.30
C GLN A 91 5.24 8.29 -7.24
N ILE A 92 5.44 7.30 -6.36
CA ILE A 92 4.46 6.23 -6.24
C ILE A 92 3.11 6.85 -5.86
N GLU A 93 2.09 6.55 -6.67
CA GLU A 93 0.72 6.91 -6.36
C GLU A 93 0.30 6.13 -5.11
N VAL A 94 0.51 6.76 -3.95
CA VAL A 94 -0.02 6.29 -2.67
C VAL A 94 -1.35 7.00 -2.46
N PRO A 95 -2.49 6.30 -2.55
CA PRO A 95 -3.77 6.92 -2.25
C PRO A 95 -3.73 7.40 -0.81
N HIS A 96 -3.90 8.71 -0.60
CA HIS A 96 -4.00 9.28 0.73
C HIS A 96 -5.07 8.52 1.51
N ALA A 97 -4.71 8.04 2.71
CA ALA A 97 -5.71 7.58 3.65
C ALA A 97 -6.65 8.78 3.90
N ARG A 98 -7.95 8.59 3.64
CA ARG A 98 -8.94 9.60 4.02
C ARG A 98 -8.90 9.69 5.56
N ALA A 99 -8.70 10.91 6.05
CA ALA A 99 -8.74 11.26 7.47
C ALA A 99 -10.08 10.88 8.11
#